data_AF-A0A8S2ZQL0-F1
#
_entry.id   AF-A0A8S2ZQL0-F1
#
_cell.length_a   1.000
_cell.length_b   1.000
_cell.length_c   1.000
_cell.angle_alpha   90.00
_cell.angle_beta   90.00
_cell.angle_gamma   90.00
#
_symmetry.space_group_name_H-M   'P 1'
#
loop_
_entity.id
_entity.type
_entity.pdbx_description
1 polymer ?
#
loop_
_entity_poly.entity_id
_entity_poly.type
_entity_poly.pdbx_seq_one_letter_code
_entity_poly.pdbx_strand_id
1 'polypeptide(L)' 'GKWRGGKLQPRREGPYKIITKLSSATYELEHLISHKRLSPLHIERLTPYYSFTTINYLN' A
#
# COMPACT_ATOMS: atom_id res chain seq x y z
N GLY A 1 2.83 -12.15 -17.52
CA GLY A 1 3.41 -10.97 -18.20
C GLY A 1 4.80 -10.69 -17.63
N LYS A 2 5.75 -10.22 -18.46
CA LYS A 2 7.10 -9.84 -18.01
C LYS A 2 7.01 -8.71 -16.98
N TRP A 3 7.59 -8.93 -15.81
CA TRP A 3 7.72 -7.91 -14.76
C TRP A 3 8.63 -6.79 -15.25
N ARG A 4 8.12 -5.55 -15.27
CA ARG A 4 8.89 -4.36 -15.63
C ARG A 4 9.64 -3.88 -14.39
N GLY A 5 10.93 -4.18 -14.31
CA GLY A 5 11.82 -3.65 -13.27
C GLY A 5 13.18 -4.34 -13.29
N GLY A 6 14.23 -3.59 -12.97
CA GLY A 6 15.60 -4.09 -12.91
C GLY A 6 15.81 -5.21 -11.87
N LYS A 7 16.96 -5.87 -11.93
CA LYS A 7 17.40 -6.84 -10.92
C LYS A 7 17.44 -6.15 -9.56
N LEU A 8 16.91 -6.81 -8.52
CA LEU A 8 16.85 -6.32 -7.13
C LEU A 8 16.01 -5.04 -6.90
N GLN A 9 15.23 -4.57 -7.87
CA GLN A 9 14.36 -3.42 -7.62
C GLN A 9 13.19 -3.77 -6.68
N PRO A 10 12.83 -2.86 -5.75
CA PRO A 10 11.63 -3.00 -4.93
C PRO A 10 10.40 -3.30 -5.80
N ARG A 11 9.61 -4.29 -5.37
CA ARG A 11 8.38 -4.71 -6.07
C ARG A 11 7.12 -4.11 -5.46
N ARG A 12 7.26 -3.48 -4.29
CA ARG A 12 6.19 -2.84 -3.54
C ARG A 12 6.64 -1.42 -3.19
N GLU A 13 5.72 -0.50 -3.36
CA GLU A 13 5.83 0.88 -2.91
C GLU A 13 4.84 1.06 -1.75
N GLY A 14 5.12 1.99 -0.84
CA GLY A 14 4.30 2.24 0.33
C GLY A 14 5.13 2.68 1.53
N PRO A 15 4.49 2.81 2.71
CA PRO A 15 3.10 2.45 3.00
C PRO A 15 2.05 3.38 2.41
N TYR A 16 0.90 2.82 2.03
CA TYR A 16 -0.30 3.54 1.61
C TYR A 16 -1.39 3.42 2.68
N LYS A 17 -2.18 4.48 2.82
CA LYS A 17 -3.42 4.49 3.61
C LYS A 17 -4.62 4.39 2.66
N ILE A 18 -5.61 3.58 3.02
CA ILE A 18 -6.91 3.55 2.33
C ILE A 18 -7.69 4.81 2.75
N ILE A 19 -8.06 5.64 1.78
CA ILE A 19 -8.89 6.83 2.01
C ILE A 19 -10.36 6.48 1.81
N THR A 20 -10.68 5.76 0.73
CA THR A 20 -12.07 5.49 0.34
C THR A 20 -12.20 4.12 -0.29
N LYS A 21 -13.26 3.40 0.05
CA LYS A 21 -13.67 2.17 -0.62
C LYS A 21 -14.63 2.53 -1.75
N LEU A 22 -14.20 2.32 -2.99
CA LEU A 22 -14.97 2.67 -4.19
C LEU A 22 -15.93 1.54 -4.61
N SER A 23 -15.54 0.29 -4.37
CA SER A 23 -16.38 -0.90 -4.60
C SER A 23 -16.02 -2.02 -3.61
N SER A 24 -16.59 -3.22 -3.78
CA SER A 24 -16.21 -4.39 -2.98
C SER A 24 -14.71 -4.71 -3.05
N ALA A 25 -14.06 -4.41 -4.17
CA ALA A 25 -12.67 -4.80 -4.46
C ALA A 25 -11.74 -3.66 -4.90
N THR A 26 -12.23 -2.40 -4.97
CA THR A 26 -11.42 -1.26 -5.41
C THR A 26 -11.39 -0.14 -4.37
N TYR A 27 -10.21 0.49 -4.25
CA TYR A 27 -9.93 1.53 -3.26
C TYR A 27 -9.26 2.74 -3.88
N GLU A 28 -9.45 3.89 -3.23
CA GLU A 28 -8.59 5.06 -3.34
C GLU A 28 -7.59 5.07 -2.18
N LEU A 29 -6.34 5.33 -2.50
CA LEU A 29 -5.21 5.26 -1.58
C LEU A 29 -4.41 6.55 -1.60
N GLU A 30 -3.74 6.85 -0.50
CA GLU A 30 -2.76 7.92 -0.40
C GLU A 30 -1.45 7.39 0.19
N HIS A 31 -0.34 7.76 -0.45
CA HIS A 31 0.99 7.41 0.04
C HIS A 31 1.28 8.21 1.31
N LEU A 32 1.69 7.53 2.39
CA LEU A 32 1.82 8.17 3.70
C LEU A 32 2.89 9.27 3.76
N ILE A 33 3.92 9.22 2.90
CA ILE A 33 5.03 10.18 2.93
C ILE A 33 4.85 11.28 1.87
N SER A 34 4.41 10.90 0.67
CA SER A 34 4.39 11.83 -0.47
C SER A 34 3.02 12.43 -0.74
N HIS A 35 1.98 12.00 -0.01
CA HIS A 35 0.59 12.41 -0.21
C HIS A 35 0.04 12.18 -1.62
N LYS A 36 0.78 11.43 -2.46
CA LYS A 36 0.34 11.07 -3.79
C LYS A 36 -0.84 10.11 -3.70
N ARG A 37 -1.90 10.42 -4.45
CA ARG A 37 -3.09 9.58 -4.53
C ARG A 37 -3.01 8.55 -5.65
N LEU A 38 -3.59 7.39 -5.40
CA LEU A 38 -3.80 6.32 -6.38
C LEU A 38 -5.26 5.91 -6.36
N SER A 39 -5.93 6.02 -7.51
CA SER A 39 -7.32 5.61 -7.68
C SER A 39 -7.63 5.33 -9.17
N PRO A 40 -8.37 4.27 -9.51
CA PRO A 40 -8.82 3.16 -8.66
C PRO A 40 -7.76 2.04 -8.56
N LEU A 41 -7.55 1.45 -7.37
CA LEU A 41 -6.68 0.28 -7.21
C LEU A 41 -7.46 -0.96 -6.73
N HIS A 42 -7.27 -2.08 -7.44
CA HIS A 42 -7.86 -3.38 -7.08
C HIS A 42 -7.14 -4.03 -5.89
N ILE A 43 -7.88 -4.70 -5.01
CA ILE A 43 -7.37 -5.31 -3.77
C ILE A 43 -6.25 -6.32 -3.99
N GLU A 44 -6.26 -7.06 -5.11
CA GLU A 44 -5.21 -8.03 -5.46
C GLU A 44 -3.83 -7.40 -5.70
N ARG A 45 -3.78 -6.09 -5.95
CA ARG A 45 -2.51 -5.34 -6.08
C ARG A 45 -2.00 -4.81 -4.73
N LEU A 46 -2.76 -5.03 -3.66
CA LEU A 46 -2.41 -4.59 -2.32
C LEU A 46 -1.80 -5.74 -1.52
N THR A 47 -0.97 -5.37 -0.56
CA THR A 47 -0.55 -6.30 0.49
C THR A 47 -0.66 -5.56 1.81
N PRO A 48 -1.22 -6.19 2.86
CA PRO A 48 -1.24 -5.59 4.20
C PRO A 48 0.15 -5.15 4.63
N TYR A 49 0.23 -3.94 5.16
CA TYR A 49 1.48 -3.39 5.69
C TYR A 49 1.62 -3.79 7.16
N TYR A 50 2.72 -4.46 7.51
CA TYR A 50 3.03 -4.85 8.88
C TYR A 50 4.04 -3.87 9.46
N SER A 51 3.61 -3.02 10.40
CA SER A 51 4.51 -2.14 11.15
C SER A 51 5.08 -2.89 12.35
N PHE A 52 6.39 -2.80 12.57
CA PHE A 52 7.07 -3.40 13.72
C PHE A 52 6.81 -2.68 15.07
N THR A 53 6.00 -1.63 15.08
CA THR A 53 5.81 -0.72 16.22
C THR A 53 4.79 -1.17 17.27
N THR A 54 4.43 -2.46 17.34
CA THR A 54 3.56 -2.98 18.41
C THR A 54 4.36 -3.76 19.45
N ILE A 55 5.39 -3.13 20.03
CA ILE A 55 6.01 -3.56 21.29
C ILE A 55 6.26 -2.29 22.11
N ASN A 56 5.70 -2.25 23.33
CA ASN A 56 5.84 -1.25 24.39
C ASN A 56 4.93 -0.01 24.32
N TYR A 57 3.71 -0.10 24.86
CA TYR A 57 3.13 0.88 25.81
C TYR A 57 1.93 0.23 26.53
N LEU A 58 2.21 -0.77 27.38
CA LEU A 58 1.34 -1.15 28.49
C LEU A 58 2.23 -1.12 29.74
N ASN A 59 2.37 0.07 30.33
CA ASN A 59 2.75 0.31 31.72
C ASN A 59 1.75 1.32 32.26
#